data_AF-A0A2V3IWJ6-F1
#
_entry.id   AF-A0A2V3IWJ6-F1
#
_cell.length_a   1.000
_cell.length_b   1.000
_cell.length_c   1.000
_cell.angle_alpha   90.00
_cell.angle_beta   90.00
_cell.angle_gamma   90.00
#
_symmetry.space_group_name_H-M   'P 1'
#
loop_
_entity.id
_entity.type
_entity.pdbx_description
1 polymer ?
#
loop_
_entity_poly.entity_id
_entity_poly.type
_entity_poly.pdbx_seq_one_letter_code
_entity_poly.pdbx_strand_id
1 'polypeptide(L)'
;MALCTAFDKCVLLNVPLKVATKPVFKDKKVSVFYTSDLGSTPKDRFAGPNDHSIESVHGVELLEHWNGAESLHRPRFEVPSVILACNMFMNCIDRFDQLRATNPIMPKTQRAPMSVFIFLIDASIQNGYAVLHAWSTGGNIRIVHEFKRRINEQLANPLIDFKNTGRSLVSKLFSSTEEVLEIAPVHHLLENKGKRQGQCYLSKLMRQNKKRCTSIYSCPACSLAFHVKCLAVYHNLKDQHRDRGDV
;
A
#
# COMPACT_ATOMS: atom_id res chain seq x y z
N MET A 1 18.45 5.76 -5.62
CA MET A 1 18.74 5.95 -4.18
C MET A 1 20.25 5.90 -4.00
N ALA A 2 20.91 7.06 -4.06
CA ALA A 2 22.33 7.17 -3.73
C ALA A 2 22.42 7.62 -2.27
N LEU A 3 23.04 6.79 -1.44
CA LEU A 3 23.30 7.05 -0.02
C LEU A 3 24.46 8.05 0.11
N CYS A 4 24.20 9.20 0.70
CA CYS A 4 25.22 10.16 1.14
C CYS A 4 26.18 9.49 2.12
N THR A 5 27.44 9.34 1.71
CA THR A 5 28.55 8.92 2.57
C THR A 5 29.69 9.92 2.40
N ALA A 6 29.62 11.04 3.13
CA ALA A 6 30.75 11.92 3.40
C ALA A 6 30.36 12.89 4.53
N PHE A 7 30.72 12.56 5.78
CA PHE A 7 30.67 13.49 6.91
C PHE A 7 32.08 13.65 7.45
N ASP A 8 32.80 14.66 6.97
CA ASP A 8 33.99 15.16 7.64
C ASP A 8 34.10 16.67 7.38
N LYS A 9 34.06 17.46 8.46
CA LYS A 9 34.19 18.93 8.57
C LYS A 9 32.87 19.73 8.57
N CYS A 10 32.36 19.96 9.79
CA CYS A 10 31.39 21.02 10.07
C CYS A 10 32.11 22.37 10.18
N VAL A 11 31.66 23.38 9.44
CA VAL A 11 32.07 24.77 9.65
C VAL A 11 30.92 25.49 10.33
N LEU A 12 31.15 25.95 11.56
CA LEU A 12 30.19 26.78 12.29
C LEU A 12 30.15 28.18 11.68
N LEU A 13 29.27 28.38 10.70
CA LEU A 13 28.96 29.70 10.16
C LEU A 13 28.11 30.48 11.15
N ASN A 14 28.77 31.20 12.05
CA ASN A 14 28.14 32.21 12.88
C ASN A 14 28.05 33.50 12.05
N VAL A 15 27.12 33.56 11.10
CA VAL A 15 26.89 34.73 10.26
C VAL A 15 25.92 35.66 10.99
N PRO A 16 26.38 36.76 11.61
CA PRO A 16 25.46 37.82 11.98
C PRO A 16 24.93 38.43 10.68
N LEU A 17 23.73 38.01 10.25
CA LEU A 17 22.97 38.66 9.19
C LEU A 17 22.57 40.06 9.66
N LYS A 18 23.52 41.01 9.61
CA LYS A 18 23.23 42.44 9.64
C LYS A 18 22.94 42.90 8.22
N VAL A 19 21.78 42.49 7.70
CA VAL A 19 21.14 43.25 6.63
C VAL A 19 20.57 44.51 7.30
N ALA A 20 20.66 45.67 6.65
CA ALA A 20 20.37 46.99 7.21
C ALA A 20 18.89 47.25 7.61
N THR A 21 18.09 46.19 7.74
CA THR A 21 16.78 46.19 8.37
C THR A 21 16.78 45.06 9.40
N LYS A 22 16.51 45.41 10.68
CA LYS A 22 16.49 44.56 11.89
C LYS A 22 16.64 43.04 11.65
N PRO A 23 17.64 42.34 12.24
CA PRO A 23 17.78 40.89 12.10
C PRO A 23 16.54 40.15 12.63
N VAL A 24 15.79 39.54 11.72
CA VAL A 24 14.52 38.83 12.01
C VAL A 24 14.73 37.39 12.49
N PHE A 25 15.92 36.82 12.30
CA PHE A 25 16.32 35.57 12.98
C PHE A 25 16.76 35.89 14.41
N LYS A 26 15.78 36.14 15.29
CA LYS A 26 15.98 36.34 16.73
C LYS A 26 16.03 35.03 17.52
N ASP A 27 16.00 33.89 16.86
CA ASP A 27 16.43 32.65 17.51
C ASP A 27 17.95 32.67 17.60
N LYS A 28 18.48 32.72 18.83
CA LYS A 28 19.92 32.57 19.14
C LYS A 28 20.51 31.22 18.69
N LYS A 29 19.81 30.45 17.86
CA LYS A 29 20.25 29.16 17.35
C LYS A 29 21.14 29.41 16.15
N VAL A 30 22.41 29.04 16.31
CA VAL A 30 23.37 28.95 15.21
C VAL A 30 22.89 27.84 14.28
N SER A 31 22.52 28.20 13.05
CA SER A 31 22.28 27.22 11.99
C SER A 31 23.64 26.72 11.48
N VAL A 32 23.90 25.44 11.69
CA VAL A 32 25.14 24.79 11.23
C VAL A 32 24.92 24.32 9.81
N PHE A 33 25.69 24.85 8.86
CA PHE A 33 25.74 24.33 7.49
C PHE A 33 26.92 23.36 7.37
N TYR A 34 26.69 22.25 6.67
CA TYR A 34 27.78 21.34 6.33
C TYR A 34 28.51 21.89 5.10
N THR A 35 29.81 21.64 5.03
CA THR A 35 30.66 22.12 3.93
C THR A 35 30.25 21.57 2.56
N SER A 36 29.51 20.46 2.54
CA SER A 36 28.89 19.87 1.34
C SER A 36 27.81 20.75 0.71
N ASP A 37 27.20 21.65 1.50
CA ASP A 37 26.03 22.42 1.09
C ASP A 37 26.42 23.84 0.63
N LEU A 38 27.72 24.14 0.63
CA LEU A 38 28.29 25.42 0.23
C LEU A 38 28.96 25.29 -1.15
N GLY A 39 28.84 26.33 -1.97
CA GLY A 39 29.50 26.38 -3.28
C GLY A 39 31.02 26.47 -3.19
N SER A 40 31.52 27.01 -2.07
CA SER A 40 32.94 27.05 -1.75
C SER A 40 33.16 27.01 -0.23
N THR A 41 34.32 26.50 0.20
CA THR A 41 34.67 26.48 1.62
C THR A 41 35.13 27.88 2.04
N PRO A 42 34.46 28.54 3.01
CA PRO A 42 34.89 29.83 3.52
C PRO A 42 36.24 29.69 4.22
N LYS A 43 37.20 30.57 3.89
CA LYS A 43 38.50 30.61 4.59
C LYS A 43 38.39 31.28 5.95
N ASP A 44 37.51 32.28 6.06
CA ASP A 44 37.31 33.10 7.25
C ASP A 44 35.82 33.25 7.58
N ARG A 45 35.52 33.77 8.78
CA ARG A 45 34.15 34.15 9.16
C ARG A 45 33.72 35.37 8.36
N PHE A 46 32.51 35.33 7.81
CA PHE A 46 31.93 36.47 7.13
C PHE A 46 31.56 37.57 8.14
N ALA A 47 32.10 38.77 7.94
CA ALA A 47 31.77 39.96 8.73
C ALA A 47 30.54 40.73 8.20
N GLY A 48 29.99 40.32 7.05
CA GLY A 48 28.88 40.96 6.36
C GLY A 48 28.65 40.37 4.95
N PRO A 49 27.69 40.90 4.19
CA PRO A 49 27.42 40.46 2.82
C PRO A 49 28.52 40.97 1.88
N ASN A 50 29.44 40.07 1.52
CA ASN A 50 30.43 40.27 0.46
C ASN A 50 30.10 39.35 -0.72
N ASP A 51 30.54 39.69 -1.94
CA ASP A 51 30.28 38.85 -3.14
C ASP A 51 30.74 37.40 -2.95
N HIS A 52 31.92 37.21 -2.35
CA HIS A 52 32.42 35.88 -1.99
C HIS A 52 31.49 35.14 -1.02
N SER A 53 30.88 35.84 -0.06
CA SER A 53 29.95 35.22 0.91
C SER A 53 28.64 34.80 0.26
N ILE A 54 28.16 35.56 -0.73
CA ILE A 54 26.97 35.26 -1.51
C ILE A 54 27.23 34.05 -2.41
N GLU A 55 28.37 34.03 -3.11
CA GLU A 55 28.79 32.91 -3.95
C GLU A 55 28.99 31.62 -3.14
N SER A 56 29.56 31.72 -1.94
CA SER A 56 29.78 30.57 -1.04
C SER A 56 28.47 29.86 -0.65
N VAL A 57 27.32 30.56 -0.65
CA VAL A 57 26.01 30.00 -0.27
C VAL A 57 25.08 29.74 -1.46
N HIS A 58 25.63 29.71 -2.68
CA HIS A 58 24.88 29.56 -3.93
C HIS A 58 23.87 30.71 -4.20
N GLY A 59 24.23 31.92 -3.79
CA GLY A 59 23.40 33.10 -4.00
C GLY A 59 22.46 33.42 -2.84
N VAL A 60 21.73 34.52 -3.01
CA VAL A 60 20.65 34.95 -2.12
C VAL A 60 19.35 34.96 -2.89
N GLU A 61 18.29 34.53 -2.24
CA GLU A 61 16.94 34.46 -2.78
C GLU A 61 15.95 35.16 -1.85
N LEU A 62 14.80 35.57 -2.40
CA LEU A 62 13.78 36.26 -1.63
C LEU A 62 12.87 35.25 -0.90
N LEU A 63 12.82 35.35 0.42
CA LEU A 63 11.91 34.59 1.27
C LEU A 63 10.79 35.50 1.81
N GLU A 64 9.55 35.11 1.56
CA GLU A 64 8.37 35.71 2.17
C GLU A 64 8.01 34.96 3.46
N HIS A 65 8.12 35.62 4.61
CA HIS A 65 7.88 34.98 5.92
C HIS A 65 7.02 35.86 6.84
N TRP A 66 6.15 35.24 7.63
CA TRP A 66 5.36 35.94 8.65
C TRP A 66 6.22 36.21 9.88
N ASN A 67 6.39 37.48 10.25
CA ASN A 67 7.13 37.84 11.47
C ASN A 67 6.24 38.01 12.71
N GLY A 68 4.92 37.79 12.57
CA GLY A 68 3.94 37.94 13.64
C GLY A 68 3.53 39.38 13.96
N ALA A 69 4.14 40.38 13.31
CA ALA A 69 3.79 41.80 13.45
C ALA A 69 2.87 42.31 12.33
N GLU A 70 2.79 41.60 11.19
CA GLU A 70 1.96 41.99 10.05
C GLU A 70 0.62 41.28 10.00
N SER A 71 -0.40 41.99 9.49
CA SER A 71 -1.78 41.50 9.35
C SER A 71 -2.18 41.15 7.91
N LEU A 72 -1.48 41.66 6.88
CA LEU A 72 -1.95 41.53 5.48
C LEU A 72 -0.87 41.15 4.45
N HIS A 73 0.39 41.56 4.62
CA HIS A 73 1.45 41.28 3.67
C HIS A 73 2.66 40.64 4.34
N ARG A 74 3.23 39.63 3.68
CA ARG A 74 4.49 39.00 4.11
C ARG A 74 5.66 39.85 3.62
N PRO A 75 6.56 40.32 4.48
CA PRO A 75 7.78 41.01 4.11
C PRO A 75 8.69 40.03 3.38
N ARG A 76 9.49 40.59 2.47
CA ARG A 76 10.51 39.87 1.72
C ARG A 76 11.85 40.09 2.39
N PHE A 77 12.60 39.00 2.57
CA PHE A 77 13.96 39.02 3.08
C PHE A 77 14.89 38.34 2.10
N GLU A 78 16.07 38.92 1.89
CA GLU A 78 17.15 38.22 1.20
C GLU A 78 17.76 37.19 2.15
N VAL A 79 17.64 35.91 1.77
CA VAL A 79 18.20 34.80 2.54
C VAL A 79 19.11 33.98 1.63
N PRO A 80 20.18 33.37 2.17
CA PRO A 80 20.96 32.37 1.45
C PRO A 80 20.08 31.29 0.78
N SER A 81 20.38 30.95 -0.47
CA SER A 81 19.62 29.95 -1.25
C SER A 81 19.47 28.61 -0.52
N VAL A 82 20.51 28.20 0.20
CA VAL A 82 20.49 26.97 1.03
C VAL A 82 19.45 27.02 2.16
N ILE A 83 19.22 28.19 2.78
CA ILE A 83 18.18 28.36 3.81
C ILE A 83 16.80 28.27 3.18
N LEU A 84 16.61 28.91 2.02
CA LEU A 84 15.36 28.83 1.28
C LEU A 84 15.05 27.38 0.91
N ALA A 85 16.01 26.66 0.33
CA ALA A 85 15.86 25.24 -0.01
C ALA A 85 15.52 24.41 1.23
N CYS A 86 16.25 24.60 2.34
CA CYS A 86 15.95 23.91 3.60
C CYS A 86 14.52 24.19 4.05
N ASN A 87 14.07 25.44 4.07
CA ASN A 87 12.69 25.79 4.46
C ASN A 87 11.63 25.20 3.52
N MET A 88 11.93 25.11 2.22
CA MET A 88 11.04 24.50 1.24
C MET A 88 10.89 23.00 1.46
N PHE A 89 11.98 22.29 1.80
CA PHE A 89 11.98 20.83 1.91
C PHE A 89 11.82 20.28 3.33
N MET A 90 12.06 21.08 4.38
CA MET A 90 11.97 20.65 5.78
C MET A 90 10.57 20.12 6.12
N ASN A 91 9.54 20.70 5.52
CA ASN A 91 8.15 20.31 5.73
C ASN A 91 7.73 19.08 4.90
N CYS A 92 8.62 18.47 4.11
CA CYS A 92 8.25 17.33 3.27
C CYS A 92 7.82 16.11 4.09
N ILE A 93 8.55 15.81 5.17
CA ILE A 93 8.24 14.68 6.06
C ILE A 93 6.92 14.96 6.80
N ASP A 94 6.76 16.15 7.36
CA ASP A 94 5.53 16.54 8.06
C ASP A 94 4.32 16.55 7.13
N ARG A 95 4.49 17.02 5.89
CA ARG A 95 3.41 16.98 4.89
C ARG A 95 3.04 15.56 4.50
N PHE A 96 4.03 14.68 4.32
CA PHE A 96 3.80 13.25 4.09
C PHE A 96 3.05 12.62 5.28
N ASP A 97 3.43 12.98 6.50
CA ASP A 97 2.78 12.52 7.73
C ASP A 97 1.33 13.00 7.84
N GLN A 98 1.08 14.28 7.55
CA GLN A 98 -0.25 14.86 7.49
C GLN A 98 -1.11 14.17 6.43
N LEU A 99 -0.60 13.97 5.22
CA LEU A 99 -1.31 13.27 4.16
C LEU A 99 -1.69 11.84 4.59
N ARG A 100 -0.80 11.13 5.28
CA ARG A 100 -1.10 9.83 5.88
C ARG A 100 -2.19 9.91 6.93
N ALA A 101 -2.11 10.90 7.83
CA ALA A 101 -3.05 11.08 8.93
C ALA A 101 -4.47 11.43 8.46
N THR A 102 -4.63 12.10 7.30
CA THR A 102 -5.97 12.44 6.76
C THR A 102 -6.76 11.22 6.27
N ASN A 103 -6.08 10.16 5.82
CA ASN A 103 -6.72 8.96 5.26
C ASN A 103 -6.04 7.68 5.77
N PRO A 104 -6.10 7.42 7.08
CA PRO A 104 -5.36 6.33 7.70
C PRO A 104 -5.96 4.96 7.33
N ILE A 105 -5.10 4.02 6.91
CA ILE A 105 -5.45 2.61 6.68
C ILE A 105 -5.36 1.80 8.00
N MET A 106 -4.94 2.43 9.10
CA MET A 106 -4.58 1.74 10.33
C MET A 106 -5.79 1.16 11.08
N PRO A 107 -5.89 -0.17 11.24
CA PRO A 107 -6.76 -0.78 12.23
C PRO A 107 -6.16 -0.55 13.62
N LYS A 108 -7.00 -0.60 14.66
CA LYS A 108 -6.55 -0.69 16.05
C LYS A 108 -5.84 -2.02 16.25
N THR A 109 -4.51 -2.03 16.06
CA THR A 109 -3.65 -3.21 16.26
C THR A 109 -2.65 -2.92 17.36
N GLN A 110 -2.45 -3.88 18.28
CA GLN A 110 -1.47 -3.75 19.37
C GLN A 110 -0.08 -4.27 18.96
N ARG A 111 0.04 -4.90 17.78
CA ARG A 111 1.27 -5.58 17.33
C ARG A 111 2.09 -4.64 16.46
N ALA A 112 3.24 -4.21 16.95
CA ALA A 112 4.17 -3.33 16.23
C ALA A 112 4.50 -3.79 14.79
N PRO A 113 4.71 -5.10 14.49
CA PRO A 113 4.97 -5.54 13.12
C PRO A 113 3.84 -5.20 12.15
N MET A 114 2.58 -5.28 12.60
CA MET A 114 1.43 -4.91 11.77
C MET A 114 1.41 -3.40 11.49
N SER A 115 1.71 -2.58 12.49
CA SER A 115 1.80 -1.13 12.33
C SER A 115 2.85 -0.74 11.29
N VAL A 116 4.05 -1.36 11.33
CA VAL A 116 5.11 -1.14 10.34
C VAL A 116 4.67 -1.59 8.94
N PHE A 117 4.04 -2.76 8.83
CA PHE A 117 3.53 -3.26 7.56
C PHE A 117 2.49 -2.33 6.93
N ILE A 118 1.53 -1.83 7.73
CA ILE A 118 0.51 -0.89 7.25
C ILE A 118 1.15 0.44 6.85
N PHE A 119 2.14 0.92 7.61
CA PHE A 119 2.90 2.12 7.24
C PHE A 119 3.57 1.95 5.88
N LEU A 120 4.22 0.80 5.63
CA LEU A 120 4.87 0.52 4.34
C LEU A 120 3.88 0.48 3.18
N ILE A 121 2.68 -0.08 3.39
CA ILE A 121 1.62 -0.06 2.38
C ILE A 121 1.19 1.37 2.06
N ASP A 122 0.90 2.19 3.09
CA ASP A 122 0.45 3.56 2.86
C ASP A 122 1.53 4.41 2.18
N ALA A 123 2.78 4.27 2.61
CA ALA A 123 3.93 4.92 1.97
C ALA A 123 4.08 4.51 0.50
N SER A 124 3.92 3.22 0.18
CA SER A 124 4.01 2.71 -1.19
C SER A 124 2.89 3.26 -2.07
N ILE A 125 1.67 3.37 -1.53
CA ILE A 125 0.52 3.99 -2.22
C ILE A 125 0.79 5.47 -2.49
N GLN A 126 1.29 6.22 -1.51
CA GLN A 126 1.60 7.64 -1.69
C GLN A 126 2.70 7.86 -2.74
N ASN A 127 3.75 7.03 -2.72
CA ASN A 127 4.81 7.06 -3.73
C ASN A 127 4.26 6.72 -5.13
N GLY A 128 3.40 5.70 -5.24
CA GLY A 128 2.74 5.34 -6.50
C GLY A 128 1.87 6.46 -7.04
N TYR A 129 1.15 7.17 -6.17
CA TYR A 129 0.37 8.35 -6.55
C TYR A 129 1.25 9.49 -7.04
N ALA A 130 2.37 9.77 -6.36
CA ALA A 130 3.32 10.81 -6.77
C ALA A 130 3.90 10.53 -8.16
N VAL A 131 4.28 9.27 -8.45
CA VAL A 131 4.76 8.86 -9.77
C VAL A 131 3.68 9.02 -10.83
N LEU A 132 2.45 8.56 -10.55
CA LEU A 132 1.34 8.68 -11.49
C LEU A 132 1.04 10.16 -11.81
N HIS A 133 1.06 11.03 -10.80
CA HIS A 133 0.83 12.45 -10.96
C HIS A 133 1.98 13.13 -11.73
N ALA A 134 3.23 12.73 -11.50
CA ALA A 134 4.38 13.24 -12.23
C ALA A 134 4.36 12.84 -13.71
N TRP A 135 3.86 11.65 -14.04
CA TRP A 135 3.76 11.16 -15.42
C TRP A 135 2.50 11.64 -16.14
N SER A 136 1.43 11.92 -15.42
CA SER A 136 0.17 12.33 -16.02
C SER A 136 0.14 13.84 -16.26
N THR A 137 0.67 14.30 -17.39
CA THR A 137 0.58 15.71 -17.85
C THR A 137 -0.84 16.19 -18.16
N GLY A 138 -1.86 15.33 -18.00
CA GLY A 138 -3.28 15.69 -18.15
C GLY A 138 -4.26 14.67 -17.54
N GLY A 139 -3.82 13.85 -16.59
CA GLY A 139 -4.59 12.71 -16.09
C GLY A 139 -5.75 13.09 -15.15
N ASN A 140 -6.82 12.30 -15.22
CA ASN A 140 -8.12 12.52 -14.57
C ASN A 140 -8.11 12.30 -13.03
N ILE A 141 -7.12 11.60 -12.48
CA ILE A 141 -7.08 11.28 -11.04
C ILE A 141 -6.38 12.40 -10.28
N ARG A 142 -7.16 13.43 -9.91
CA ARG A 142 -6.65 14.56 -9.13
C ARG A 142 -6.66 14.29 -7.62
N ILE A 143 -7.34 13.24 -7.16
CA ILE A 143 -7.62 13.01 -5.74
C ILE A 143 -7.00 11.68 -5.28
N VAL A 144 -6.16 11.74 -4.23
CA VAL A 144 -5.49 10.57 -3.62
C VAL A 144 -6.48 9.47 -3.22
N HIS A 145 -7.66 9.86 -2.72
CA HIS A 145 -8.72 8.92 -2.34
C HIS A 145 -9.21 8.07 -3.52
N GLU A 146 -9.36 8.66 -4.71
CA GLU A 146 -9.78 7.92 -5.90
C GLU A 146 -8.69 6.93 -6.34
N PHE A 147 -7.42 7.33 -6.26
CA PHE A 147 -6.30 6.44 -6.52
C PHE A 147 -6.31 5.23 -5.58
N LYS A 148 -6.49 5.46 -4.27
CA LYS A 148 -6.65 4.40 -3.26
C LYS A 148 -7.82 3.47 -3.58
N ARG A 149 -8.97 4.02 -3.97
CA ARG A 149 -10.15 3.24 -4.36
C ARG A 149 -9.86 2.32 -5.54
N ARG A 150 -9.23 2.84 -6.61
CA ARG A 150 -8.90 2.05 -7.80
C ARG A 150 -7.92 0.93 -7.49
N ILE A 151 -6.90 1.17 -6.66
CA ILE A 151 -5.99 0.11 -6.19
C ILE A 151 -6.77 -0.96 -5.44
N ASN A 152 -7.66 -0.57 -4.53
CA ASN A 152 -8.47 -1.52 -3.77
C ASN A 152 -9.38 -2.33 -4.70
N GLU A 153 -10.06 -1.70 -5.65
CA GLU A 153 -10.87 -2.39 -6.66
C GLU A 153 -10.01 -3.39 -7.46
N GLN A 154 -8.83 -2.99 -7.94
CA GLN A 154 -7.94 -3.87 -8.70
C GLN A 154 -7.42 -5.07 -7.89
N LEU A 155 -7.14 -4.89 -6.60
CA LEU A 155 -6.66 -5.96 -5.72
C LEU A 155 -7.79 -6.85 -5.19
N ALA A 156 -8.96 -6.26 -4.91
CA ALA A 156 -10.08 -6.95 -4.30
C ALA A 156 -10.99 -7.63 -5.33
N ASN A 157 -11.22 -7.02 -6.51
CA ASN A 157 -12.13 -7.57 -7.52
C ASN A 157 -11.75 -8.99 -7.94
N PRO A 158 -10.49 -9.35 -8.23
CA PRO A 158 -10.14 -10.73 -8.55
C PRO A 158 -10.48 -11.73 -7.44
N LEU A 159 -10.38 -11.31 -6.17
CA LEU A 159 -10.73 -12.15 -5.01
C LEU A 159 -12.24 -12.23 -4.79
N ILE A 160 -12.96 -11.13 -5.03
CA ILE A 160 -14.41 -11.07 -4.97
C ILE A 160 -15.01 -11.93 -6.09
N ASP A 161 -14.50 -11.79 -7.30
CA ASP A 161 -14.84 -12.60 -8.46
C ASP A 161 -14.50 -14.05 -8.16
N PHE A 162 -13.29 -14.37 -7.71
CA PHE A 162 -12.94 -15.72 -7.29
C PHE A 162 -13.86 -16.27 -6.19
N LYS A 163 -14.40 -15.45 -5.27
CA LYS A 163 -15.34 -15.90 -4.23
C LYS A 163 -16.75 -16.09 -4.77
N ASN A 164 -17.19 -15.22 -5.66
CA ASN A 164 -18.51 -15.27 -6.31
C ASN A 164 -18.57 -16.42 -7.30
N THR A 165 -17.56 -16.51 -8.16
CA THR A 165 -17.28 -17.66 -8.98
C THR A 165 -16.88 -18.85 -8.11
N GLY A 166 -16.35 -18.68 -6.89
CA GLY A 166 -15.89 -19.70 -5.90
C GLY A 166 -16.96 -20.48 -5.17
N ARG A 167 -18.08 -19.84 -4.90
CA ARG A 167 -19.34 -20.54 -4.59
C ARG A 167 -19.83 -21.36 -5.78
N SER A 168 -19.34 -21.07 -6.99
CA SER A 168 -19.48 -21.89 -8.19
C SER A 168 -18.20 -22.69 -8.55
N LEU A 169 -17.00 -22.41 -8.01
CA LEU A 169 -15.72 -23.01 -8.43
C LEU A 169 -15.26 -24.10 -7.48
N VAL A 170 -15.83 -24.28 -6.29
CA VAL A 170 -15.75 -25.63 -5.69
C VAL A 170 -16.38 -26.67 -6.62
N SER A 171 -17.30 -26.27 -7.52
CA SER A 171 -17.79 -27.12 -8.60
C SER A 171 -16.94 -27.12 -9.90
N LYS A 172 -16.02 -26.15 -10.09
CA LYS A 172 -15.19 -26.03 -11.32
C LYS A 172 -13.68 -26.24 -11.12
N LEU A 173 -13.12 -26.14 -9.92
CA LEU A 173 -11.70 -26.41 -9.63
C LEU A 173 -11.37 -27.91 -9.63
N PHE A 174 -12.37 -28.78 -9.75
CA PHE A 174 -12.20 -30.20 -10.11
C PHE A 174 -12.36 -30.46 -11.62
N SER A 175 -12.56 -29.42 -12.45
CA SER A 175 -12.77 -29.57 -13.90
C SER A 175 -11.73 -28.88 -14.79
N SER A 176 -10.67 -28.28 -14.26
CA SER A 176 -9.67 -27.62 -15.12
C SER A 176 -8.25 -27.95 -14.71
N THR A 177 -7.94 -29.24 -14.73
CA THR A 177 -6.63 -29.77 -15.10
C THR A 177 -6.87 -30.95 -16.03
N GLU A 178 -7.25 -30.68 -17.27
CA GLU A 178 -6.99 -31.54 -18.42
C GLU A 178 -7.49 -30.82 -19.67
N GLU A 179 -6.56 -30.19 -20.39
CA GLU A 179 -6.67 -30.20 -21.84
C GLU A 179 -6.23 -31.61 -22.22
N VAL A 180 -7.18 -32.49 -22.61
CA VAL A 180 -7.06 -33.74 -23.39
C VAL A 180 -8.32 -34.59 -23.16
N LEU A 181 -9.08 -34.85 -24.23
CA LEU A 181 -10.21 -35.81 -24.38
C LEU A 181 -11.49 -35.57 -23.56
N GLU A 182 -12.65 -35.68 -24.25
CA GLU A 182 -13.99 -35.78 -23.65
C GLU A 182 -14.11 -37.08 -22.83
N ILE A 183 -13.52 -37.11 -21.63
CA ILE A 183 -13.68 -38.19 -20.67
C ILE A 183 -14.78 -37.74 -19.71
N ALA A 184 -15.87 -38.51 -19.66
CA ALA A 184 -16.98 -38.26 -18.73
C ALA A 184 -16.45 -38.02 -17.30
N PRO A 185 -17.04 -37.08 -16.53
CA PRO A 185 -16.54 -36.70 -15.22
C PRO A 185 -16.42 -37.93 -14.31
N VAL A 186 -15.19 -38.34 -13.99
CA VAL A 186 -14.92 -39.53 -13.18
C VAL A 186 -15.25 -39.25 -11.72
N HIS A 187 -16.35 -39.81 -11.25
CA HIS A 187 -16.80 -39.70 -9.87
C HIS A 187 -16.03 -40.66 -8.95
N HIS A 188 -15.03 -40.15 -8.23
CA HIS A 188 -14.27 -40.91 -7.23
C HIS A 188 -14.51 -40.38 -5.81
N LEU A 189 -14.36 -41.22 -4.80
CA LEU A 189 -14.46 -40.81 -3.40
C LEU A 189 -13.09 -40.37 -2.86
N LEU A 190 -13.06 -39.20 -2.22
CA LEU A 190 -11.91 -38.72 -1.48
C LEU A 190 -12.21 -38.68 0.02
N GLU A 191 -11.24 -39.07 0.84
CA GLU A 191 -11.34 -38.99 2.28
C GLU A 191 -11.21 -37.53 2.75
N ASN A 192 -12.12 -37.10 3.63
CA ASN A 192 -12.16 -35.75 4.18
C ASN A 192 -11.07 -35.58 5.25
N LYS A 193 -9.80 -35.49 4.86
CA LYS A 193 -8.67 -35.22 5.78
C LYS A 193 -8.89 -33.88 6.51
N GLY A 194 -9.37 -33.94 7.75
CA GLY A 194 -9.51 -32.78 8.66
C GLY A 194 -10.85 -32.03 8.62
N LYS A 195 -11.83 -32.42 7.80
CA LYS A 195 -13.18 -31.82 7.81
C LYS A 195 -14.16 -32.69 8.60
N ARG A 196 -15.15 -32.05 9.26
CA ARG A 196 -16.23 -32.74 10.00
C ARG A 196 -16.88 -33.81 9.11
N GLN A 197 -17.18 -34.97 9.68
CA GLN A 197 -17.89 -36.05 8.98
C GLN A 197 -19.18 -35.52 8.37
N GLY A 198 -19.38 -35.74 7.07
CA GLY A 198 -20.58 -35.30 6.35
C GLY A 198 -21.69 -36.34 6.48
N GLN A 199 -22.95 -35.92 6.37
CA GLN A 199 -24.05 -36.89 6.28
C GLN A 199 -24.13 -37.47 4.86
N CYS A 200 -24.13 -38.80 4.74
CA CYS A 200 -24.35 -39.52 3.49
C CYS A 200 -25.67 -39.11 2.86
N TYR A 201 -25.61 -38.60 1.63
CA TYR A 201 -26.75 -38.06 0.90
C TYR A 201 -27.83 -39.13 0.64
N LEU A 202 -27.42 -40.32 0.19
CA LEU A 202 -28.36 -41.40 -0.11
C LEU A 202 -29.05 -41.92 1.15
N SER A 203 -28.31 -42.11 2.25
CA SER A 203 -28.91 -42.53 3.53
C SER A 203 -29.90 -41.51 4.08
N LYS A 204 -29.63 -40.21 3.86
CA LYS A 204 -30.55 -39.11 4.19
C LYS A 204 -31.82 -39.19 3.35
N LEU A 205 -31.70 -39.46 2.05
CA LEU A 205 -32.84 -39.58 1.13
C LEU A 205 -33.72 -40.80 1.45
N MET A 206 -33.09 -41.92 1.79
CA MET A 206 -33.75 -43.19 2.14
C MET A 206 -34.29 -43.23 3.58
N ARG A 207 -34.20 -42.11 4.34
CA ARG A 207 -34.63 -41.99 5.75
C ARG A 207 -34.11 -43.11 6.67
N GLN A 208 -32.90 -43.61 6.39
CA GLN A 208 -32.32 -44.66 7.22
C GLN A 208 -31.94 -44.12 8.62
N ASN A 209 -31.95 -45.02 9.61
CA ASN A 209 -31.71 -44.69 11.02
C ASN A 209 -30.47 -43.78 11.20
N LYS A 210 -30.66 -42.65 11.92
CA LYS A 210 -29.70 -41.55 12.11
C LYS A 210 -28.28 -41.97 12.53
N LYS A 211 -28.13 -43.13 13.17
CA LYS A 211 -26.85 -43.63 13.70
C LYS A 211 -25.84 -44.12 12.64
N ARG A 212 -26.25 -44.33 11.39
CA ARG A 212 -25.35 -44.77 10.29
C ARG A 212 -25.26 -43.79 9.13
N CYS A 213 -25.69 -42.54 9.32
CA CYS A 213 -25.77 -41.57 8.22
C CYS A 213 -24.51 -40.73 8.04
N THR A 214 -23.42 -40.94 8.78
CA THR A 214 -22.18 -40.17 8.59
C THR A 214 -21.23 -40.91 7.65
N SER A 215 -20.52 -40.15 6.81
CA SER A 215 -19.45 -40.64 5.95
C SER A 215 -18.21 -39.75 6.10
N ILE A 216 -17.05 -40.39 6.05
CA ILE A 216 -15.74 -39.74 5.96
C ILE A 216 -15.34 -39.43 4.51
N TYR A 217 -16.10 -39.94 3.53
CA TYR A 217 -15.81 -39.77 2.11
C TYR A 217 -16.76 -38.75 1.47
N SER A 218 -16.22 -37.94 0.56
CA SER A 218 -16.99 -37.06 -0.31
C SER A 218 -16.61 -37.24 -1.78
N CYS A 219 -17.60 -37.11 -2.66
CA CYS A 219 -17.39 -37.06 -4.10
C CYS A 219 -17.17 -35.59 -4.48
N PRO A 220 -15.98 -35.21 -4.99
CA PRO A 220 -15.67 -33.82 -5.31
C PRO A 220 -16.53 -33.30 -6.46
N ALA A 221 -16.77 -34.13 -7.48
CA ALA A 221 -17.61 -33.78 -8.63
C ALA A 221 -19.08 -33.53 -8.24
N CYS A 222 -19.61 -34.21 -7.23
CA CYS A 222 -20.98 -33.98 -6.75
C CYS A 222 -21.05 -32.99 -5.58
N SER A 223 -19.93 -32.69 -4.91
CA SER A 223 -19.90 -31.96 -3.64
C SER A 223 -20.82 -32.56 -2.56
N LEU A 224 -21.01 -33.88 -2.57
CA LEU A 224 -21.86 -34.63 -1.64
C LEU A 224 -21.06 -35.71 -0.91
N ALA A 225 -21.42 -35.96 0.35
CA ALA A 225 -20.86 -37.06 1.13
C ALA A 225 -21.63 -38.35 0.82
N PHE A 226 -20.90 -39.46 0.65
CA PHE A 226 -21.47 -40.78 0.38
C PHE A 226 -20.71 -41.86 1.14
N HIS A 227 -21.39 -42.91 1.57
CA HIS A 227 -20.70 -44.16 1.86
C HIS A 227 -20.16 -44.77 0.57
N VAL A 228 -19.12 -45.59 0.67
CA VAL A 228 -18.51 -46.30 -0.46
C VAL A 228 -19.57 -47.04 -1.31
N LYS A 229 -20.52 -47.72 -0.66
CA LYS A 229 -21.61 -48.42 -1.35
C LYS A 229 -22.68 -47.49 -1.94
N CYS A 230 -22.91 -46.34 -1.32
CA CYS A 230 -23.95 -45.40 -1.73
C CYS A 230 -23.57 -44.60 -2.99
N LEU A 231 -22.27 -44.38 -3.23
CA LEU A 231 -21.80 -43.71 -4.44
C LEU A 231 -22.21 -44.48 -5.70
N ALA A 232 -21.90 -45.78 -5.75
CA ALA A 232 -22.20 -46.63 -6.90
C ALA A 232 -23.69 -46.65 -7.23
N VAL A 233 -24.54 -46.79 -6.22
CA VAL A 233 -26.01 -46.78 -6.39
C VAL A 233 -26.50 -45.43 -6.93
N TYR A 234 -26.00 -44.33 -6.38
CA TYR A 234 -26.43 -42.99 -6.81
C TYR A 234 -26.06 -42.68 -8.27
N HIS A 235 -24.85 -43.05 -8.70
CA HIS A 235 -24.41 -42.82 -10.08
C HIS A 235 -25.09 -43.76 -11.07
N ASN A 236 -25.22 -45.06 -10.75
CA ASN A 236 -25.93 -46.01 -11.61
C ASN A 236 -27.40 -45.64 -11.83
N LEU A 237 -28.07 -45.06 -10.82
CA LEU A 237 -29.45 -44.58 -10.98
C LEU A 237 -29.52 -43.31 -11.84
N LYS A 238 -28.55 -42.40 -11.70
CA LYS A 238 -28.54 -41.13 -12.43
C LYS A 238 -28.28 -41.34 -13.92
N ASP A 239 -27.40 -42.27 -14.27
CA ASP A 239 -27.11 -42.59 -15.67
C ASP A 239 -28.32 -43.21 -16.36
N GLN A 240 -29.08 -44.07 -15.66
CA GLN A 240 -30.34 -44.64 -16.17
C GLN A 240 -31.44 -43.59 -16.46
N HIS A 241 -31.46 -42.48 -15.73
CA HIS A 241 -32.41 -41.38 -15.98
C HIS A 241 -31.96 -40.50 -17.15
N ARG A 242 -30.65 -40.37 -17.38
CA ARG A 242 -30.10 -39.53 -18.47
C ARG A 242 -30.38 -40.14 -19.85
N ASP A 243 -30.35 -41.46 -19.96
CA ASP A 243 -30.64 -42.19 -21.20
C ASP A 243 -32.14 -42.25 -21.55
N ARG A 244 -33.03 -41.89 -20.61
CA ARG A 244 -34.49 -41.90 -20.84
C ARG A 244 -35.06 -40.57 -21.34
N GLY A 245 -34.23 -39.53 -21.48
CA GLY A 245 -34.66 -38.27 -22.10
C GLY A 245 -35.70 -37.45 -21.33
N ASP A 246 -35.97 -37.76 -20.06
CA ASP A 246 -36.89 -36.99 -19.22
C ASP A 246 -36.12 -35.94 -18.40
N VAL A 247 -35.88 -34.76 -19.00
CA VAL A 247 -35.59 -33.50 -18.27
C VAL A 247 -36.42 -32.38 -18.88
#